data_AF-A0A535E4E8-F1
#
_entry.id   AF-A0A535E4E8-F1
#
_cell.length_a   1.000
_cell.length_b   1.000
_cell.length_c   1.000
_cell.angle_alpha   90.00
_cell.angle_beta   90.00
_cell.angle_gamma   90.00
#
_symmetry.space_group_name_H-M   'P 1'
#
loop_
_entity.id
_entity.type
_entity.pdbx_description
1 polymer ?
#
loop_
_entity_poly.entity_id
_entity_poly.type
_entity_poly.pdbx_seq_one_letter_code
_entity_poly.pdbx_strand_id
1 'polypeptide(L)'
;MRRPRRAIVNFRGIDHEMNVVVCRMALVRRQVAGEFDSMEGLADAIGRSRSTVSRFFAGRRTSLPVALAVLDKLKLRFEQVFTPINLDDGAGSA
;
A
#
# COMPACT_ATOMS: atom_id res chain seq x y z
N MET A 1 -2.27 -2.36 -20.42
CA MET A 1 -2.14 -3.24 -19.23
C MET A 1 -3.14 -2.78 -18.18
N ARG A 2 -4.13 -3.60 -17.79
CA ARG A 2 -5.13 -3.22 -16.79
C ARG A 2 -4.46 -3.14 -15.43
N ARG A 3 -4.53 -1.99 -14.76
CA ARG A 3 -3.92 -1.84 -13.44
C ARG A 3 -4.68 -2.69 -12.41
N PRO A 4 -3.99 -3.47 -11.55
CA PRO A 4 -4.66 -4.31 -10.57
C PRO A 4 -5.47 -3.47 -9.59
N ARG A 5 -6.62 -4.00 -9.18
CA ARG A 5 -7.48 -3.44 -8.12
C ARG A 5 -7.11 -4.00 -6.75
N ARG A 6 -6.63 -5.24 -6.72
CA ARG A 6 -6.19 -5.99 -5.56
C ARG A 6 -4.87 -6.69 -5.85
N ALA A 7 -4.06 -6.94 -4.83
CA ALA A 7 -2.81 -7.67 -4.95
C ALA A 7 -2.48 -8.39 -3.65
N ILE A 8 -1.72 -9.49 -3.71
CA ILE A 8 -1.22 -10.18 -2.52
C ILE A 8 0.20 -9.70 -2.24
N VAL A 9 0.44 -9.29 -0.99
CA VAL A 9 1.78 -8.93 -0.51
C VAL A 9 2.06 -9.69 0.79
N ASN A 10 3.31 -10.10 0.96
CA ASN A 10 3.75 -10.77 2.17
C ASN A 10 4.50 -9.78 3.07
N PHE A 11 4.07 -9.68 4.33
CA PHE A 11 4.78 -8.95 5.37
C PHE A 11 5.12 -9.88 6.51
N ARG A 12 6.41 -10.08 6.76
CA ARG A 12 6.92 -10.91 7.88
C ARG A 12 6.29 -12.32 7.92
N GLY A 13 6.08 -12.93 6.75
CA GLY A 13 5.50 -14.27 6.65
C GLY A 13 3.96 -14.29 6.58
N ILE A 14 3.28 -13.16 6.74
CA ILE A 14 1.82 -13.07 6.67
C ILE A 14 1.40 -12.48 5.33
N ASP A 15 0.61 -13.23 4.57
CA ASP A 15 0.01 -12.75 3.33
C ASP A 15 -1.15 -11.81 3.62
N HIS A 16 -1.16 -10.70 2.92
CA HIS A 16 -2.19 -9.67 2.99
C HIS A 16 -2.76 -9.40 1.60
N GLU A 17 -4.08 -9.33 1.50
CA GLU A 17 -4.77 -8.72 0.38
C GLU A 17 -4.64 -7.19 0.49
N MET A 18 -4.02 -6.56 -0.50
CA MET A 18 -3.87 -5.13 -0.64
C MET A 18 -4.96 -4.54 -1.53
N ASN A 19 -5.73 -3.59 -1.02
CA ASN A 19 -6.69 -2.80 -1.79
C ASN A 19 -6.02 -1.59 -2.45
N VAL A 20 -5.48 -1.81 -3.65
CA VAL A 20 -4.75 -0.79 -4.44
C VAL A 20 -5.65 0.39 -4.84
N VAL A 21 -6.96 0.18 -4.97
CA VAL A 21 -7.92 1.24 -5.32
C VAL A 21 -7.97 2.31 -4.23
N VAL A 22 -7.99 1.90 -2.95
CA VAL A 22 -8.01 2.83 -1.81
C VAL A 22 -6.77 3.72 -1.82
N CYS A 23 -5.58 3.15 -2.05
CA CYS A 23 -4.35 3.94 -2.15
C CYS A 23 -4.42 4.96 -3.29
N ARG A 24 -4.95 4.59 -4.46
CA ARG A 24 -5.04 5.51 -5.60
C ARG A 24 -6.02 6.65 -5.36
N MET A 25 -7.15 6.36 -4.73
CA MET A 25 -8.11 7.40 -4.36
C MET A 25 -7.54 8.34 -3.31
N ALA A 26 -6.80 7.81 -2.34
CA ALA A 26 -6.08 8.65 -1.38
C ALA A 26 -5.03 9.53 -2.06
N LEU A 27 -4.24 8.98 -3.00
CA LEU A 27 -3.26 9.75 -3.78
C LEU A 27 -3.91 10.93 -4.49
N VAL A 28 -5.01 10.69 -5.22
CA VAL A 28 -5.74 11.77 -5.92
C VAL A 28 -6.26 12.81 -4.94
N ARG A 29 -6.80 12.41 -3.79
CA ARG A 29 -7.28 13.35 -2.76
C ARG A 29 -6.15 14.23 -2.21
N ARG A 30 -4.96 13.65 -1.98
CA ARG A 30 -3.79 14.41 -1.53
C ARG A 30 -3.27 15.37 -2.61
N GLN A 31 -3.36 14.98 -3.89
CA GLN A 31 -3.04 15.86 -5.01
C GLN A 31 -3.98 17.05 -5.11
N VAL A 32 -5.29 16.81 -4.99
CA VAL A 32 -6.30 17.88 -4.97
C VAL A 32 -6.11 18.81 -3.77
N ALA A 33 -5.64 18.29 -2.63
CA ALA A 33 -5.33 19.07 -1.44
C ALA A 33 -3.99 19.84 -1.52
N GLY A 34 -3.18 19.65 -2.57
CA GLY A 34 -1.89 20.32 -2.74
C GLY A 34 -0.76 19.75 -1.87
N GLU A 35 -0.92 18.57 -1.28
CA GLU A 35 0.14 17.94 -0.45
C GLU A 35 1.31 17.42 -1.31
N PHE A 36 1.03 17.00 -2.54
CA PHE A 36 2.00 16.68 -3.60
C PHE A 36 1.29 16.69 -4.95
N ASP A 37 1.96 17.00 -6.04
CA ASP A 37 1.33 17.12 -7.37
C ASP A 37 1.35 15.81 -8.18
N SER A 38 2.16 14.84 -7.77
CA SER A 38 2.50 13.69 -8.60
C SER A 38 2.92 12.48 -7.77
N MET A 39 3.05 11.33 -8.44
CA MET A 39 3.66 10.14 -7.84
C MET A 39 5.15 10.35 -7.54
N GLU A 40 5.79 11.27 -8.25
CA GLU A 40 7.17 11.69 -8.02
C GLU A 40 7.27 12.49 -6.72
N GLY A 41 6.40 13.49 -6.54
CA GLY A 41 6.31 14.24 -5.29
C GLY A 41 6.02 13.37 -4.07
N LEU A 42 5.17 12.33 -4.19
CA LEU A 42 5.01 11.33 -3.13
C LEU A 42 6.31 10.56 -2.85
N ALA A 43 7.04 10.17 -3.90
CA ALA A 43 8.29 9.43 -3.76
C ALA A 43 9.36 10.26 -3.04
N ASP A 44 9.46 11.54 -3.40
CA ASP A 44 10.33 12.51 -2.74
C ASP A 44 9.94 12.70 -1.27
N ALA A 45 8.64 12.84 -0.99
CA ALA A 45 8.13 13.00 0.37
C ALA A 45 8.43 11.81 1.30
N ILE A 46 8.66 10.60 0.76
CA ILE A 46 9.05 9.41 1.54
C ILE A 46 10.54 9.04 1.38
N GLY A 47 11.32 9.84 0.64
CA GLY A 47 12.74 9.58 0.39
C GLY A 47 13.00 8.30 -0.39
N ARG A 48 12.17 7.97 -1.38
CA ARG A 48 12.30 6.76 -2.23
C ARG A 48 12.27 7.10 -3.70
N SER A 49 12.75 6.19 -4.54
CA SER A 49 12.62 6.35 -5.98
C SER A 49 11.16 6.20 -6.43
N ARG A 50 10.78 6.96 -7.47
CA ARG A 50 9.49 6.82 -8.15
C ARG A 50 9.19 5.38 -8.56
N SER A 51 10.20 4.60 -8.97
CA SER A 51 10.02 3.19 -9.35
C SER A 51 9.61 2.31 -8.16
N THR A 52 10.05 2.64 -6.94
CA THR A 52 9.64 1.95 -5.71
C THR A 52 8.18 2.22 -5.40
N VAL A 53 7.75 3.48 -5.48
CA VAL A 53 6.34 3.86 -5.29
C VAL A 53 5.45 3.26 -6.38
N SER A 54 5.89 3.30 -7.63
CA SER A 54 5.16 2.68 -8.75
C SER A 54 4.95 1.17 -8.53
N ARG A 55 5.96 0.46 -8.04
CA ARG A 55 5.85 -0.97 -7.68
C ARG A 55 4.81 -1.21 -6.58
N PHE A 56 4.76 -0.36 -5.56
CA PHE A 56 3.71 -0.40 -4.54
C PHE A 56 2.31 -0.23 -5.15
N PHE A 57 2.09 0.79 -5.98
CA PHE A 57 0.79 1.02 -6.64
C PHE A 57 0.45 -0.01 -7.75
N ALA A 58 1.42 -0.82 -8.16
CA ALA A 58 1.24 -1.96 -9.04
C ALA A 58 0.96 -3.25 -8.27
N GLY A 59 0.92 -3.21 -6.92
CA GLY A 59 0.70 -4.39 -6.09
C GLY A 59 1.84 -5.39 -6.15
N ARG A 60 3.05 -4.95 -6.52
CA ARG A 60 4.24 -5.81 -6.53
C ARG A 60 4.83 -5.89 -5.12
N ARG A 61 5.73 -6.87 -4.93
CA ARG A 61 6.45 -7.06 -3.67
C ARG A 61 7.04 -5.73 -3.19
N THR A 62 6.67 -5.35 -1.97
CA THR A 62 7.10 -4.14 -1.29
C THR A 62 7.50 -4.51 0.14
N SER A 63 8.40 -3.75 0.74
CA SER A 63 8.75 -3.96 2.15
C SER A 63 7.73 -3.27 3.05
N LEU A 64 7.57 -3.79 4.27
CA LEU A 64 6.68 -3.18 5.28
C LEU A 64 7.04 -1.70 5.57
N PRO A 65 8.32 -1.30 5.72
CA PRO A 65 8.66 0.10 5.92
C PRO A 65 8.23 1.01 4.76
N VAL A 66 8.36 0.54 3.51
CA VAL A 66 7.90 1.30 2.34
C VAL A 66 6.38 1.41 2.35
N ALA A 67 5.67 0.32 2.66
CA ALA A 67 4.21 0.34 2.76
C ALA A 67 3.75 1.37 3.82
N LEU A 68 4.30 1.32 5.03
CA LEU A 68 3.95 2.25 6.11
C LEU A 68 4.26 3.71 5.76
N ALA A 69 5.41 3.99 5.15
CA ALA A 69 5.76 5.34 4.73
C ALA A 69 4.79 5.88 3.66
N VAL A 70 4.38 5.05 2.70
CA VAL A 70 3.36 5.44 1.71
C VAL A 70 2.02 5.70 2.39
N LEU A 71 1.58 4.80 3.28
CA LEU A 71 0.30 4.97 3.98
C LEU A 71 0.25 6.23 4.83
N ASP A 72 1.33 6.57 5.53
CA ASP A 72 1.45 7.81 6.31
C ASP A 72 1.21 9.06 5.45
N LYS A 73 1.88 9.16 4.29
CA LYS A 73 1.67 10.27 3.36
C LYS A 73 0.30 10.28 2.71
N LEU A 74 -0.30 9.10 2.51
CA LEU A 74 -1.67 8.99 2.01
C LEU A 74 -2.74 9.22 3.09
N LYS A 75 -2.34 9.42 4.36
CA LYS A 75 -3.26 9.53 5.50
C LYS A 75 -4.19 8.33 5.63
N LEU A 76 -3.63 7.15 5.39
CA LEU A 76 -4.32 5.86 5.49
C LEU A 76 -3.74 5.04 6.64
N ARG A 77 -4.60 4.27 7.29
CA ARG A 77 -4.19 3.24 8.26
C ARG A 77 -3.96 1.91 7.54
N PHE A 78 -3.17 1.04 8.17
CA PHE A 78 -2.77 -0.24 7.58
C PHE A 78 -3.98 -1.12 7.25
N GLU A 79 -4.90 -1.27 8.20
CA GLU A 79 -6.12 -2.06 8.11
C GLU A 79 -7.15 -1.51 7.10
N GLN A 80 -7.01 -0.26 6.64
CA GLN A 80 -7.84 0.28 5.57
C GLN A 80 -7.38 -0.20 4.18
N VAL A 81 -6.16 -0.75 4.09
CA VAL A 81 -5.53 -1.13 2.83
C VAL A 81 -5.20 -2.60 2.78
N PHE A 82 -4.75 -3.18 3.88
CA PHE A 82 -4.26 -4.56 3.95
C PHE A 82 -5.19 -5.41 4.83
N THR A 83 -5.66 -6.51 4.27
CA THR A 83 -6.45 -7.54 4.98
C THR A 83 -5.63 -8.83 5.04
N PRO A 84 -5.31 -9.38 6.21
CA PRO A 84 -4.57 -10.64 6.32
C PRO A 84 -5.39 -11.80 5.74
N ILE A 85 -4.73 -12.73 5.05
CA ILE A 85 -5.39 -13.89 4.40
C ILE A 85 -5.24 -15.17 5.23
N ASN A 86 -4.08 -15.37 5.88
CA ASN A 86 -3.74 -16.64 6.56
C ASN A 86 -3.73 -16.51 8.10
N LEU A 87 -4.70 -15.82 8.70
CA LEU A 87 -4.77 -15.68 10.17
C LEU A 87 -5.64 -16.75 10.87
N ASP A 88 -6.08 -17.80 10.17
CA ASP A 88 -6.74 -18.96 10.77
C ASP A 88 -6.06 -20.26 10.33
N ASP A 89 -5.32 -20.88 11.26
CA ASP A 89 -5.05 -22.33 11.38
C ASP A 89 -4.51 -22.63 12.80
N GLY A 90 -5.18 -22.14 13.85
CA GLY A 90 -4.66 -22.32 15.23
C GLY A 90 -5.61 -22.03 16.40
N ALA A 91 -6.91 -21.85 16.17
CA ALA A 91 -7.91 -21.71 17.24
C ALA A 91 -8.94 -22.83 17.14
N GLY A 92 -8.56 -24.04 17.55
CA GLY A 92 -9.45 -25.20 17.48
C GLY A 92 -8.84 -26.49 17.99
N SER A 93 -8.36 -26.49 19.24
CA SER A 93 -8.20 -27.72 20.02
C SER A 93 -8.77 -27.46 21.42
N ALA A 94 -10.06 -27.72 21.57
CA ALA A 94 -10.72 -27.96 22.84
C ALA A 94 -11.03 -29.46 22.93
#